data_AF-A0A950JJK7-F1
#
_entry.id   AF-A0A950JJK7-F1
#
_cell.length_a   1.000
_cell.length_b   1.000
_cell.length_c   1.000
_cell.angle_alpha   90.00
_cell.angle_beta   90.00
_cell.angle_gamma   90.00
#
_symmetry.space_group_name_H-M   'P 1'
#
loop_
_entity.id
_entity.type
_entity.pdbx_description
1 polymer ?
#
loop_
_entity_poly.entity_id
_entity_poly.type
_entity_poly.pdbx_seq_one_letter_code
_entity_poly.pdbx_strand_id
1 'polypeptide(L)'
;MRRATRLEKVQREERIVGLLNRGASVPEIAASEGLTLKRMRNVVREILSERMPQPPAEFLALQVSRLNEALLVSFSAMRTAAEETNFEAVDRVVRIVRELDRYHGFAAIPRPRDEHETSRLSPPVERPLALEGPSASDSLIAPQVLEKAQFGLANSLLPRREG
;
A
#
# COMPACT_ATOMS: atom_id res chain seq x y z
N MET A 1 42.76 -0.73 15.73
CA MET A 1 41.69 -1.47 15.00
C MET A 1 40.59 -0.60 14.41
N ARG A 2 40.00 0.39 15.10
CA ARG A 2 38.85 1.19 14.59
C ARG A 2 39.09 2.01 13.30
N ARG A 3 40.34 2.33 12.95
CA ARG A 3 40.66 3.10 11.74
C ARG A 3 40.64 2.24 10.46
N ALA A 4 41.10 0.99 10.54
CA ALA A 4 41.14 0.07 9.40
C ALA A 4 39.72 -0.26 8.91
N THR A 5 38.81 -0.53 9.84
CA THR A 5 37.40 -0.80 9.54
C THR A 5 36.67 0.40 8.92
N ARG A 6 37.07 1.63 9.30
CA ARG A 6 36.51 2.86 8.71
C ARG A 6 37.01 3.07 7.28
N LEU A 7 38.28 2.82 7.02
CA LEU A 7 38.86 2.93 5.68
C LEU A 7 38.25 1.91 4.71
N GLU A 8 38.06 0.67 5.16
CA GLU A 8 37.40 -0.37 4.36
C GLU A 8 35.95 0.00 4.02
N LYS A 9 35.21 0.63 4.96
CA LYS A 9 33.85 1.14 4.71
C LYS A 9 33.88 2.19 3.59
N VAL A 10 34.75 3.19 3.72
CA VAL A 10 34.86 4.29 2.74
C VAL A 10 35.23 3.76 1.35
N GLN A 11 36.20 2.85 1.26
CA GLN A 11 36.60 2.26 -0.03
C GLN A 11 35.47 1.47 -0.68
N ARG A 12 34.65 0.75 0.11
CA ARG A 12 33.46 0.06 -0.41
C ARG A 12 32.43 1.06 -0.93
N GLU A 13 32.16 2.11 -0.17
CA GLU A 13 31.22 3.16 -0.59
C GLU A 13 31.67 3.82 -1.90
N GLU A 14 32.97 4.13 -2.04
CA GLU A 14 33.55 4.66 -3.27
C GLU A 14 33.35 3.73 -4.47
N ARG A 15 33.55 2.42 -4.30
CA ARG A 15 33.30 1.44 -5.38
C ARG A 15 31.84 1.38 -5.78
N ILE A 16 30.93 1.34 -4.80
CA ILE A 16 29.48 1.30 -5.04
C ILE A 16 29.04 2.56 -5.81
N VAL A 17 29.46 3.74 -5.35
CA VAL A 17 29.14 5.01 -6.03
C VAL A 17 29.73 5.06 -7.44
N GLY A 18 30.97 4.60 -7.62
CA GLY A 18 31.62 4.52 -8.92
C GLY A 18 30.86 3.65 -9.92
N LEU A 19 30.30 2.52 -9.47
CA LEU A 19 29.48 1.62 -10.30
C LEU A 19 28.11 2.24 -10.63
N LEU A 20 27.45 2.86 -9.65
CA LEU A 20 26.18 3.57 -9.86
C LEU A 20 26.32 4.68 -10.91
N ASN A 21 27.39 5.48 -10.83
CA ASN A 21 27.65 6.56 -11.78
C ASN A 21 27.93 6.08 -13.20
N ARG A 22 28.31 4.80 -13.38
CA ARG A 22 28.49 4.16 -14.68
C ARG A 22 27.23 3.47 -15.19
N GLY A 23 26.12 3.56 -14.45
CA GLY A 23 24.83 2.99 -14.82
C GLY A 23 24.63 1.52 -14.43
N ALA A 24 25.51 0.95 -13.59
CA ALA A 24 25.33 -0.43 -13.11
C ALA A 24 24.06 -0.57 -12.28
N SER A 25 23.31 -1.65 -12.49
CA SER A 25 22.07 -1.90 -11.75
C SER A 25 22.36 -2.37 -10.31
N VAL A 26 21.47 -2.08 -9.37
CA VAL A 26 21.63 -2.51 -7.96
C VAL A 26 21.85 -4.03 -7.81
N PRO A 27 21.17 -4.91 -8.58
CA PRO A 27 21.47 -6.34 -8.59
C PRO A 27 22.89 -6.67 -9.07
N GLU A 28 23.41 -6.02 -10.11
CA GLU A 28 24.77 -6.22 -10.61
C GLU A 28 25.82 -5.84 -9.56
N ILE A 29 25.63 -4.70 -8.90
CA ILE A 29 26.54 -4.24 -7.84
C ILE A 29 26.50 -5.21 -6.66
N ALA A 30 25.30 -5.69 -6.28
CA ALA A 30 25.13 -6.66 -5.20
C ALA A 30 25.90 -7.97 -5.48
N ALA A 31 25.82 -8.48 -6.71
CA ALA A 31 26.58 -9.64 -7.13
C ALA A 31 28.11 -9.39 -7.07
N SER A 32 28.56 -8.22 -7.51
CA SER A 32 29.99 -7.87 -7.50
C SER A 32 30.59 -7.70 -6.09
N GLU A 33 29.80 -7.21 -5.13
CA GLU A 33 30.24 -6.98 -3.73
C GLU A 33 29.89 -8.16 -2.81
N GLY A 34 29.30 -9.25 -3.33
CA GLY A 34 28.92 -10.43 -2.54
C GLY A 34 27.83 -10.17 -1.50
N LEU A 35 26.94 -9.20 -1.77
CA LEU A 35 25.86 -8.81 -0.86
C LEU A 35 24.50 -9.29 -1.39
N THR A 36 23.57 -9.56 -0.47
CA THR A 36 22.18 -9.78 -0.87
C THR A 36 21.59 -8.49 -1.44
N LEU A 37 20.64 -8.60 -2.36
CA LEU A 37 19.97 -7.44 -2.97
C LEU A 37 19.35 -6.51 -1.92
N LYS A 38 18.73 -7.07 -0.88
CA LYS A 38 18.17 -6.32 0.25
C LYS A 38 19.26 -5.52 0.98
N ARG A 39 20.41 -6.14 1.26
CA ARG A 39 21.52 -5.47 1.94
C ARG A 39 22.11 -4.37 1.07
N MET A 40 22.28 -4.61 -0.23
CA MET A 40 22.79 -3.61 -1.17
C MET A 40 21.85 -2.39 -1.25
N ARG A 41 20.53 -2.59 -1.35
CA ARG A 41 19.54 -1.49 -1.31
C ARG A 41 19.66 -0.63 -0.04
N ASN A 42 19.87 -1.26 1.11
CA ASN A 42 20.08 -0.53 2.37
C ASN A 42 21.38 0.28 2.37
N VAL A 43 22.47 -0.29 1.85
CA VAL A 43 23.77 0.40 1.74
C VAL A 43 23.65 1.60 0.79
N VAL A 44 23.02 1.43 -0.37
CA VAL A 44 22.79 2.54 -1.31
C VAL A 44 21.94 3.63 -0.67
N ARG A 45 20.90 3.27 0.08
CA ARG A 45 20.09 4.25 0.84
C ARG A 45 20.93 5.02 1.86
N GLU A 46 21.78 4.36 2.62
CA GLU A 46 22.68 4.98 3.59
C GLU A 46 23.63 5.97 2.90
N ILE A 47 24.34 5.53 1.85
CA ILE A 47 25.25 6.35 1.05
C ILE A 47 24.53 7.59 0.50
N LEU A 48 23.33 7.41 -0.08
CA LEU A 48 22.56 8.53 -0.62
C LEU A 48 22.07 9.46 0.49
N SER A 49 21.62 8.93 1.64
CA SER A 49 21.20 9.78 2.75
C SER A 49 22.33 10.63 3.33
N GLU A 50 23.57 10.12 3.32
CA GLU A 50 24.76 10.86 3.77
C GLU A 50 25.22 11.90 2.74
N ARG A 51 24.96 11.66 1.44
CA ARG A 51 25.47 12.48 0.33
C ARG A 51 24.43 13.41 -0.30
N MET A 52 23.14 13.19 -0.06
CA MET A 52 22.10 14.07 -0.57
C MET A 52 22.20 15.40 0.17
N PRO A 53 22.50 16.51 -0.53
CA PRO A 53 22.42 17.82 0.08
C PRO A 53 20.97 17.99 0.57
N GLN A 54 20.82 18.43 1.83
CA GLN A 54 19.51 18.81 2.34
C GLN A 54 18.88 19.78 1.33
N PRO A 55 17.60 19.58 0.94
CA PRO A 55 16.94 20.54 0.08
C PRO A 55 17.10 21.93 0.71
N PRO A 56 17.37 22.98 -0.10
CA PRO A 56 17.48 24.34 0.42
C PRO A 56 16.29 24.62 1.34
N ALA A 57 16.54 25.20 2.52
CA ALA A 57 15.49 25.43 3.51
C ALA A 57 14.29 26.20 2.92
N GLU A 58 14.56 27.07 1.96
CA GLU A 58 13.57 27.80 1.17
C GLU A 58 12.61 26.89 0.38
N PHE A 59 13.11 25.78 -0.17
CA PHE A 59 12.28 24.80 -0.87
C PHE A 59 11.31 24.10 0.09
N LEU A 60 11.80 23.70 1.28
CA LEU A 60 10.94 23.11 2.31
C LEU A 60 9.87 24.10 2.77
N ALA A 61 10.25 25.35 3.05
CA ALA A 61 9.32 26.40 3.44
C ALA A 61 8.24 26.63 2.36
N LEU A 62 8.63 26.65 1.08
CA LEU A 62 7.71 26.81 -0.04
C LEU A 62 6.72 25.64 -0.14
N GLN A 63 7.18 24.40 0.05
CA GLN A 63 6.30 23.23 0.01
C GLN A 63 5.32 23.22 1.18
N VAL A 64 5.75 23.58 2.39
CA VAL A 64 4.87 23.72 3.54
C VAL A 64 3.83 24.82 3.30
N SER A 65 4.23 25.96 2.72
CA SER A 65 3.29 27.05 2.37
C SER A 65 2.19 26.57 1.43
N ARG A 66 2.57 25.88 0.34
CA ARG A 66 1.61 25.34 -0.64
C ARG A 66 0.64 24.34 -0.03
N LEU A 67 1.14 23.46 0.85
CA LEU A 67 0.30 22.49 1.55
C LEU A 67 -0.67 23.18 2.51
N ASN A 68 -0.24 24.23 3.22
CA ASN A 68 -1.11 25.00 4.12
C ASN A 68 -2.23 25.72 3.34
N GLU A 69 -1.91 26.31 2.19
CA GLU A 69 -2.92 26.92 1.31
C GLU A 69 -3.93 25.87 0.81
N ALA A 70 -3.44 24.72 0.33
CA ALA A 70 -4.31 23.62 -0.11
C ALA A 70 -5.19 23.06 1.01
N LEU A 71 -4.68 23.03 2.24
CA LEU A 71 -5.42 22.61 3.42
C LEU A 71 -6.60 23.55 3.69
N LEU A 72 -6.38 24.87 3.68
CA LEU A 72 -7.44 25.86 3.88
C LEU A 72 -8.54 25.76 2.83
N VAL A 73 -8.16 25.61 1.55
CA VAL A 73 -9.12 25.45 0.44
C VAL A 73 -9.91 24.16 0.61
N SER A 74 -9.25 23.05 0.92
CA SER A 74 -9.91 21.75 1.10
C SER A 74 -10.83 21.75 2.32
N PHE A 75 -10.43 22.39 3.41
CA PHE A 75 -11.25 22.50 4.62
C PHE A 75 -12.51 23.31 4.36
N SER A 76 -12.38 24.42 3.64
CA SER A 76 -13.51 25.25 3.22
C SER A 76 -14.48 24.49 2.31
N ALA A 77 -13.96 23.58 1.47
CA ALA A 77 -14.76 22.76 0.58
C ALA A 77 -15.49 21.58 1.27
N MET A 78 -15.14 21.23 2.52
CA MET A 78 -15.80 20.13 3.25
C MET A 78 -17.25 20.47 3.62
N ARG A 79 -17.52 21.74 3.96
CA ARG A 79 -18.86 22.24 4.27
C ARG A 79 -19.43 22.92 3.03
N THR A 80 -20.30 22.22 2.31
CA THR A 80 -21.07 22.85 1.24
C THR A 80 -22.30 23.56 1.82
N ALA A 81 -22.81 24.57 1.10
CA ALA A 81 -23.99 25.33 1.51
C ALA A 81 -25.27 24.47 1.56
N ALA A 82 -25.24 23.28 0.96
CA ALA A 82 -26.36 22.35 0.85
C ALA A 82 -26.17 21.13 1.77
N GLU A 83 -25.85 21.34 3.05
CA GLU A 83 -25.84 20.38 4.18
C GLU A 83 -25.11 19.02 4.02
N GLU A 84 -24.64 18.64 2.84
CA GLU A 84 -23.93 17.41 2.57
C GLU A 84 -22.42 17.63 2.71
N THR A 85 -21.79 16.72 3.46
CA THR A 85 -20.35 16.70 3.67
C THR A 85 -19.66 16.22 2.40
N ASN A 86 -18.75 17.03 1.86
CA ASN A 86 -17.94 16.61 0.72
C ASN A 86 -16.81 15.68 1.18
N PHE A 87 -17.05 14.37 1.11
CA PHE A 87 -16.05 13.34 1.49
C PHE A 87 -14.78 13.38 0.64
N GLU A 88 -14.84 13.83 -0.61
CA GLU A 88 -13.64 13.99 -1.43
C GLU A 88 -12.73 15.10 -0.88
N ALA A 89 -13.31 16.19 -0.38
CA ALA A 89 -12.58 17.24 0.30
C ALA A 89 -11.95 16.72 1.62
N VAL A 90 -12.66 15.88 2.37
CA VAL A 90 -12.13 15.21 3.57
C VAL A 90 -10.91 14.34 3.22
N ASP A 91 -10.99 13.53 2.17
CA ASP A 91 -9.87 12.68 1.72
C ASP A 91 -8.65 13.51 1.31
N ARG A 92 -8.87 14.64 0.65
CA ARG A 92 -7.80 15.59 0.30
C ARG A 92 -7.15 16.18 1.54
N VAL A 93 -7.94 16.60 2.53
CA VAL A 93 -7.44 17.10 3.84
C VAL A 93 -6.56 16.04 4.51
N VAL A 94 -7.01 14.78 4.58
CA VAL A 94 -6.23 13.68 5.19
C VAL A 94 -4.91 13.45 4.45
N ARG A 95 -4.91 13.50 3.11
CA ARG A 95 -3.66 13.42 2.33
C ARG A 95 -2.71 14.57 2.61
N ILE A 96 -3.22 15.80 2.64
CA ILE A 96 -2.41 17.00 2.86
C ILE A 96 -1.75 16.95 4.25
N VAL A 97 -2.50 16.57 5.28
CA VAL A 97 -1.96 16.43 6.65
C VAL A 97 -0.85 15.38 6.71
N ARG A 98 -1.01 14.22 6.03
CA ARG A 98 0.05 13.20 5.96
C ARG A 98 1.33 13.70 5.29
N GLU A 99 1.20 14.56 4.28
CA GLU A 99 2.38 15.15 3.64
C GLU A 99 3.02 16.22 4.52
N LEU A 100 2.23 17.04 5.23
CA LEU A 100 2.76 17.94 6.25
C LEU A 100 3.53 17.16 7.34
N ASP A 101 2.98 16.06 7.85
CA ASP A 101 3.67 15.20 8.82
C ASP A 101 4.98 14.65 8.24
N ARG A 102 5.03 14.33 6.95
CA ARG A 102 6.26 13.89 6.28
C ARG A 102 7.32 14.98 6.24
N TYR A 103 6.94 16.22 5.90
CA TYR A 103 7.87 17.35 5.86
C TYR A 103 8.38 17.75 7.25
N HIS A 104 7.58 17.53 8.30
CA HIS A 104 8.00 17.77 9.68
C HIS A 104 8.70 16.57 10.34
N GLY A 105 8.83 15.44 9.63
CA GLY A 105 9.46 14.22 10.15
C GLY A 105 8.61 13.44 11.15
N PHE A 106 7.32 13.74 11.29
CA PHE A 106 6.37 12.99 12.11
C PHE A 106 5.77 11.77 11.39
N ALA A 107 5.83 11.73 10.06
CA ALA A 107 5.34 10.58 9.31
C ALA A 107 6.22 9.36 9.58
N ALA A 108 5.62 8.29 10.11
CA ALA A 108 6.24 6.98 10.10
C ALA A 108 6.66 6.64 8.67
N ILE A 109 7.93 6.22 8.50
CA ILE A 109 8.49 5.82 7.19
C ILE A 109 7.48 4.89 6.51
N PRO A 110 6.95 5.27 5.32
CA PRO A 110 6.07 4.38 4.59
C PRO A 110 6.79 3.06 4.37
N ARG A 111 6.25 1.97 4.92
CA ARG A 111 6.67 0.64 4.48
C ARG A 111 6.45 0.61 2.97
N PRO A 112 7.39 0.08 2.17
CA PRO A 112 7.11 -0.14 0.76
C PRO A 112 5.81 -0.93 0.71
N ARG A 113 4.79 -0.33 0.09
CA ARG A 113 3.57 -1.03 -0.23
C ARG A 113 4.03 -2.13 -1.17
N ASP A 114 3.95 -3.38 -0.73
CA ASP A 114 4.18 -4.50 -1.63
C ASP A 114 3.21 -4.32 -2.79
N GLU A 115 3.75 -3.95 -3.94
CA GLU A 115 3.03 -3.78 -5.20
C GLU A 115 2.72 -5.17 -5.77
N HIS A 116 2.07 -6.02 -4.98
CA HIS A 116 1.58 -7.32 -5.42
C HIS A 116 0.25 -7.56 -4.73
N GLU A 117 -0.82 -7.12 -5.39
CA GLU A 117 -2.06 -7.88 -5.52
C GLU A 117 -3.03 -7.12 -6.44
N THR A 118 -2.66 -6.97 -7.71
CA THR A 118 -3.66 -7.31 -8.71
C THR A 118 -3.87 -8.82 -8.57
N SER A 119 -4.78 -9.21 -7.68
CA SER A 119 -5.34 -10.54 -7.61
C SER A 119 -6.08 -10.79 -8.92
N ARG A 120 -5.32 -11.09 -9.98
CA ARG A 120 -5.82 -11.84 -11.11
C ARG A 120 -5.76 -13.27 -10.63
N LEU A 121 -6.90 -13.76 -10.13
CA LEU A 121 -7.15 -15.17 -9.95
C LEU A 121 -6.61 -15.89 -11.19
N SER A 122 -5.68 -16.83 -10.99
CA SER A 122 -5.25 -17.73 -12.05
C SER A 122 -6.50 -18.35 -12.69
N PRO A 123 -6.61 -18.38 -14.03
CA PRO A 123 -7.74 -19.05 -14.66
C PRO A 123 -7.79 -20.51 -14.18
N PRO A 124 -8.98 -21.08 -13.94
CA PRO A 124 -9.12 -22.47 -13.57
C PRO A 124 -8.43 -23.33 -14.64
N VAL A 125 -7.54 -24.21 -14.20
CA VAL A 125 -7.02 -25.28 -15.06
C VAL A 125 -8.22 -26.08 -15.55
N GLU A 126 -8.49 -26.03 -16.86
CA GLU A 126 -9.46 -26.89 -17.52
C GLU A 126 -9.05 -28.35 -17.28
N ARG A 127 -9.69 -28.98 -16.29
CA ARG A 127 -9.70 -30.44 -16.20
C ARG A 127 -10.79 -30.91 -17.17
N PRO A 128 -10.48 -31.75 -18.17
CA PRO A 128 -11.53 -32.31 -19.00
C PRO A 128 -12.50 -33.10 -18.12
N LEU A 129 -13.76 -32.67 -18.14
CA LEU A 129 -14.91 -33.35 -17.56
C LEU A 129 -15.12 -34.68 -18.29
N ALA A 130 -14.41 -35.72 -17.87
CA ALA A 130 -14.84 -37.10 -18.09
C ALA A 130 -15.78 -37.48 -16.94
N LEU A 131 -17.06 -37.23 -17.13
CA LEU A 131 -18.12 -37.82 -16.32
C LEU A 131 -18.26 -39.30 -16.76
N GLU A 132 -17.44 -40.17 -16.17
CA GLU A 132 -17.84 -41.58 -16.05
C GLU A 132 -19.11 -41.62 -15.18
N GLY A 133 -20.22 -42.02 -15.79
CA GLY A 133 -21.47 -42.21 -15.08
C GLY A 133 -21.31 -43.28 -13.99
N PRO A 134 -21.87 -43.08 -12.78
CA PRO A 134 -21.82 -44.10 -11.75
C PRO A 134 -22.58 -45.35 -12.20
N SER A 135 -21.84 -46.46 -12.32
CA SER A 135 -22.35 -47.81 -12.52
C SER A 135 -23.36 -48.12 -11.42
N ALA A 136 -24.56 -48.53 -11.82
CA ALA A 136 -25.64 -48.94 -10.94
C ALA A 136 -25.24 -50.22 -10.20
N SER A 137 -24.65 -50.10 -9.01
CA SER A 137 -24.61 -51.10 -7.93
C SER A 137 -23.78 -50.54 -6.79
N ASP A 138 -24.39 -49.82 -5.84
CA ASP A 138 -24.48 -50.34 -4.48
C ASP A 138 -25.32 -49.42 -3.60
N SER A 139 -26.08 -50.09 -2.74
CA SER A 139 -27.26 -49.58 -2.09
C SER A 139 -26.93 -49.01 -0.70
N LEU A 140 -27.88 -48.21 -0.21
CA LEU A 140 -28.13 -47.86 1.20
C LEU A 140 -27.24 -46.76 1.80
N ILE A 141 -27.79 -45.55 1.94
CA ILE A 141 -27.97 -44.83 3.22
C ILE A 141 -29.03 -43.72 3.03
N ALA A 142 -29.85 -43.55 4.06
CA ALA A 142 -31.18 -42.93 4.14
C ALA A 142 -31.28 -41.41 3.83
N PRO A 143 -32.49 -40.90 3.50
CA PRO A 143 -32.72 -39.49 3.18
C PRO A 143 -32.67 -38.60 4.43
N GLN A 144 -31.76 -37.62 4.45
CA GLN A 144 -31.83 -36.53 5.42
C GLN A 144 -32.79 -35.45 4.91
N VAL A 145 -33.82 -35.22 5.71
CA VAL A 145 -34.92 -34.28 5.50
C VAL A 145 -34.40 -32.85 5.56
N LEU A 146 -34.68 -32.07 4.51
CA LEU A 146 -34.37 -30.64 4.43
C LEU A 146 -35.38 -29.85 5.27
N GLU A 147 -34.96 -29.41 6.46
CA GLU A 147 -35.76 -28.57 7.34
C GLU A 147 -35.83 -27.14 6.79
N LYS A 148 -37.01 -26.73 6.30
CA LYS A 148 -37.30 -25.35 5.89
C LYS A 148 -37.51 -24.50 7.15
N ALA A 149 -36.54 -23.65 7.49
CA ALA A 149 -36.75 -22.58 8.45
C ALA A 149 -37.76 -21.57 7.88
N GLN A 150 -38.96 -21.53 8.48
CA GLN A 150 -40.00 -20.54 8.24
C GLN A 150 -39.59 -19.22 8.91
N PHE A 151 -39.21 -18.21 8.13
CA PHE A 151 -39.14 -16.83 8.62
C PHE A 151 -40.51 -16.16 8.45
N GLY A 152 -41.05 -15.71 9.58
CA GLY A 152 -42.42 -15.26 9.75
C GLY A 152 -42.80 -14.03 8.92
N LEU A 153 -43.97 -14.12 8.31
CA LEU A 153 -44.85 -13.02 7.93
C LEU A 153 -45.51 -12.46 9.19
N ALA A 154 -45.12 -11.27 9.65
CA ALA A 154 -45.98 -10.40 10.46
C ALA A 154 -45.34 -9.01 10.61
N ASN A 155 -45.68 -8.09 9.69
CA ASN A 155 -46.12 -6.73 10.05
C ASN A 155 -46.34 -5.90 8.79
N SER A 156 -47.58 -5.93 8.30
CA SER A 156 -48.11 -4.90 7.41
C SER A 156 -49.57 -4.70 7.77
N LEU A 157 -49.87 -3.70 8.60
CA LEU A 157 -51.21 -3.15 8.78
C LEU A 157 -51.10 -1.73 9.37
N LEU A 158 -51.09 -0.75 8.47
CA LEU A 158 -51.72 0.56 8.64
C LEU A 158 -52.93 0.59 7.68
N PRO A 159 -53.87 1.55 7.73
CA PRO A 159 -54.22 2.53 8.77
C PRO A 159 -55.74 2.49 9.12
N ARG A 160 -56.23 3.28 10.09
CA ARG A 160 -57.64 3.74 10.04
C ARG A 160 -57.80 5.16 10.56
N ARG A 161 -58.56 5.92 9.75
CA ARG A 161 -58.86 7.34 9.78
C ARG A 161 -59.76 7.76 10.94
N GLU A 162 -59.67 9.06 11.20
CA GLU A 162 -60.54 9.92 12.00
C GLU A 162 -62.03 9.82 11.65
N GLY A 163 -62.85 10.15 12.64
CA GLY A 163 -64.28 10.38 12.63
C GLY A 163 -64.74 10.75 14.03
#